data_AF-A0A9D1MH93-F1
#
_entry.id   AF-A0A9D1MH93-F1
#
_cell.length_a   1.000
_cell.length_b   1.000
_cell.length_c   1.000
_cell.angle_alpha   90.00
_cell.angle_beta   90.00
_cell.angle_gamma   90.00
#
_symmetry.space_group_name_H-M   'P 1'
#
loop_
_entity.id
_entity.type
_entity.pdbx_description
1 polymer ?
#
loop_
_entity_poly.entity_id
_entity_poly.type
_entity_poly.pdbx_seq_one_letter_code
_entity_poly.pdbx_strand_id
1 'polypeptide(L)' 'FVITGGYIEELSRRVVLSDGDSFRWFQRALRDKGVIKALKDAGVKDGDTVRIMDVEFEYYD' A
#
# COMPACT_ATOMS: atom_id res chain seq x y z
N PHE A 1 -10.38 2.14 -0.44
CA PHE A 1 -9.79 3.49 -0.59
C PHE A 1 -8.80 3.50 -1.75
N VAL A 2 -8.71 4.58 -2.54
CA VAL A 2 -7.77 4.69 -3.68
C VAL A 2 -6.67 5.68 -3.34
N ILE A 3 -5.41 5.22 -3.30
CA ILE A 3 -4.26 6.10 -3.06
C ILE A 3 -3.60 6.46 -4.39
N THR A 4 -3.40 7.76 -4.62
CA THR A 4 -2.70 8.28 -5.80
C THR A 4 -1.57 9.21 -5.36
N GLY A 5 -0.46 9.21 -6.09
CA GLY A 5 0.70 10.04 -5.78
C GLY A 5 1.96 9.53 -6.46
N GLY A 6 2.74 10.43 -7.09
CA GLY A 6 3.84 10.04 -7.98
C GLY A 6 4.88 9.09 -7.36
N TYR A 7 5.10 9.17 -6.04
CA TYR A 7 6.00 8.25 -5.35
C TYR A 7 5.40 6.84 -5.16
N ILE A 8 4.11 6.74 -4.85
CA ILE A 8 3.46 5.44 -4.67
C ILE A 8 3.27 4.73 -6.02
N GLU A 9 3.13 5.50 -7.10
CA GLU A 9 3.13 5.00 -8.47
C GLU A 9 4.51 4.44 -8.86
N GLU A 10 5.60 5.09 -8.45
CA GLU A 10 6.95 4.57 -8.68
C GLU A 10 7.18 3.27 -7.89
N LEU A 11 6.70 3.20 -6.64
CA LEU A 11 6.74 1.99 -5.84
C LEU A 11 5.90 0.86 -6.44
N SER A 12 4.67 1.17 -6.88
CA SER A 12 3.77 0.17 -7.47
C SER A 12 4.31 -0.38 -8.79
N ARG A 13 5.09 0.41 -9.54
CA ARG A 13 5.79 -0.05 -10.75
C ARG A 13 6.99 -0.94 -10.45
N ARG A 14 7.59 -0.82 -9.26
CA ARG A 14 8.76 -1.61 -8.84
C ARG A 14 8.39 -2.86 -8.06
N VAL A 15 7.18 -2.94 -7.52
CA VAL A 15 6.72 -4.12 -6.80
C VAL A 15 6.10 -5.14 -7.75
N VAL A 16 6.51 -6.39 -7.59
CA VAL A 16 5.87 -7.53 -8.24
C VAL A 16 5.00 -8.23 -7.20
N LEU A 17 3.67 -8.19 -7.35
CA LEU A 17 2.74 -8.78 -6.38
C LEU A 17 2.81 -10.30 -6.32
N SER A 18 3.24 -10.93 -7.40
CA SER A 18 3.48 -12.38 -7.47
C SER A 18 4.74 -12.81 -6.72
N ASP A 19 5.59 -11.87 -6.29
CA ASP A 19 6.81 -12.13 -5.55
C ASP A 19 6.63 -11.74 -4.07
N GLY A 20 6.65 -12.74 -3.18
CA GLY A 20 6.37 -12.54 -1.76
C GLY A 20 7.40 -11.63 -1.06
N ASP A 21 8.64 -11.60 -1.53
CA ASP A 21 9.68 -10.71 -0.99
C ASP A 21 9.47 -9.26 -1.42
N SER A 22 9.12 -9.05 -2.68
CA SER A 22 8.73 -7.74 -3.21
C SER A 22 7.52 -7.18 -2.48
N PHE A 23 6.51 -8.03 -2.22
CA PHE A 23 5.31 -7.63 -1.48
C PHE A 23 5.63 -7.20 -0.03
N ARG A 24 6.47 -7.98 0.68
CA ARG A 24 6.93 -7.60 2.03
C ARG A 24 7.69 -6.28 2.03
N TRP A 25 8.58 -6.08 1.06
CA TRP A 25 9.30 -4.82 0.91
C TRP A 25 8.34 -3.65 0.67
N PHE A 26 7.32 -3.83 -0.17
CA PHE A 26 6.32 -2.81 -0.46
C PHE A 26 5.49 -2.45 0.77
N GLN A 27 5.00 -3.43 1.53
CA GLN A 27 4.33 -3.19 2.81
C GLN A 27 5.22 -2.38 3.78
N ARG A 28 6.50 -2.73 3.86
CA ARG A 28 7.46 -2.00 4.69
C ARG A 28 7.65 -0.57 4.20
N ALA A 29 7.81 -0.36 2.89
CA ALA A 29 7.96 0.97 2.30
C ALA A 29 6.72 1.85 2.54
N LEU A 30 5.52 1.28 2.47
CA LEU A 30 4.26 1.97 2.79
C LEU A 30 4.21 2.41 4.26
N ARG A 31 4.65 1.54 5.18
CA ARG A 31 4.72 1.84 6.62
C ARG A 31 5.76 2.92 6.92
N ASP A 32 6.96 2.79 6.35
CA ASP A 32 8.09 3.72 6.57
C ASP A 32 7.79 5.13 6.06
N LYS A 33 7.03 5.23 4.97
CA LYS A 33 6.63 6.51 4.37
C LYS A 33 5.37 7.13 4.99
N GLY A 34 4.74 6.43 5.93
CA GLY A 34 3.52 6.92 6.58
C GLY A 34 2.27 6.84 5.70
N VAL A 35 2.28 6.05 4.60
CA VAL A 35 1.07 5.80 3.81
C VAL A 35 0.04 5.05 4.67
N ILE A 36 0.52 4.08 5.47
CA ILE A 36 -0.31 3.35 6.44
C ILE A 36 -0.94 4.32 7.45
N LYS A 37 -0.16 5.31 7.92
CA LYS A 37 -0.68 6.35 8.81
C LYS A 37 -1.72 7.22 8.12
N ALA A 38 -1.47 7.65 6.89
CA ALA A 38 -2.41 8.43 6.10
C ALA A 38 -3.72 7.65 5.81
N LEU A 39 -3.64 6.33 5.61
CA LEU A 39 -4.79 5.44 5.48
C LEU A 39 -5.60 5.37 6.78
N LYS A 40 -4.92 5.21 7.92
CA LYS A 40 -5.54 5.21 9.25
C LYS A 40 -6.20 6.55 9.58
N ASP A 41 -5.53 7.66 9.26
CA ASP A 41 -6.07 9.02 9.40
C ASP A 41 -7.25 9.27 8.45
N ALA A 42 -7.26 8.63 7.27
CA ALA A 42 -8.39 8.64 6.34
C ALA A 42 -9.57 7.75 6.79
N GLY A 43 -9.41 6.98 7.87
CA GLY A 43 -10.46 6.14 8.45
C GLY A 43 -10.50 4.70 7.96
N VAL A 44 -9.43 4.22 7.29
CA VAL A 44 -9.26 2.80 6.94
C VAL A 44 -9.20 1.97 8.21
N LYS A 45 -9.92 0.85 8.22
CA LYS A 45 -9.95 -0.12 9.32
C LYS A 45 -9.36 -1.45 8.88
N ASP A 46 -9.07 -2.30 9.86
CA ASP A 46 -8.66 -3.67 9.62
C ASP A 46 -9.72 -4.42 8.80
N GLY A 47 -9.29 -5.07 7.72
CA GLY A 47 -10.15 -5.73 6.76
C GLY A 47 -10.66 -4.83 5.63
N ASP A 48 -10.36 -3.52 5.64
CA ASP A 48 -10.70 -2.67 4.50
C ASP A 48 -9.77 -2.93 3.31
N THR A 49 -10.37 -2.94 2.12
CA THR A 49 -9.63 -3.07 0.87
C THR A 49 -9.03 -1.72 0.46
N VAL A 50 -7.70 -1.72 0.34
CA VAL A 50 -6.91 -0.58 -0.13
C VAL A 50 -6.39 -0.90 -1.52
N ARG A 51 -6.65 0.03 -2.45
CA ARG A 51 -6.19 -0.07 -3.82
C ARG A 51 -5.16 1.02 -4.10
N ILE A 52 -3.98 0.59 -4.54
CA ILE A 52 -2.88 1.43 -4.99
C ILE A 52 -2.66 1.10 -6.46
N MET A 53 -3.11 1.98 -7.37
CA MET A 53 -3.05 1.75 -8.82
C MET A 53 -3.75 0.44 -9.22
N ASP A 54 -3.01 -0.52 -9.78
CA ASP A 54 -3.48 -1.86 -10.15
C ASP A 54 -3.27 -2.91 -9.05
N VAL A 55 -2.69 -2.49 -7.91
CA VAL A 55 -2.50 -3.33 -6.75
C VAL A 55 -3.69 -3.15 -5.81
N GLU A 56 -4.35 -4.25 -5.44
CA GLU A 56 -5.37 -4.27 -4.42
C GLU A 56 -4.95 -5.20 -3.30
N PHE A 57 -5.05 -4.74 -2.06
CA PHE A 57 -4.74 -5.54 -0.88
C PHE A 57 -5.65 -5.17 0.28
N GLU A 58 -5.82 -6.12 1.18
CA GLU A 58 -6.52 -5.87 2.44
C GLU A 58 -5.55 -5.26 3.45
N TYR A 59 -6.00 -4.19 4.11
CA TYR A 59 -5.28 -3.55 5.18
C TYR A 59 -5.48 -4.33 6.49
N TYR A 60 -4.38 -4.66 7.16
CA TYR A 60 -4.35 -5.20 8.51
C TYR A 60 -3.23 -4.50 9.29
N ASP A 61 -3.54 -3.89 10.43
CA ASP A 61 -2.61 -3.19 11.36
C ASP A 61 -1.73 -4.18 12.14
#